data_AF-A0A8I6ABE6-F1
#
_entry.id   AF-A0A8I6ABE6-F1
#
_cell.length_a   1.000
_cell.length_b   1.000
_cell.length_c   1.000
_cell.angle_alpha   90.00
_cell.angle_beta   90.00
_cell.angle_gamma   90.00
#
_symmetry.space_group_name_H-M   'P 1'
#
loop_
_entity.id
_entity.type
_entity.pdbx_description
1 polymer ?
#
loop_
_entity_poly.entity_id
_entity_poly.type
_entity_poly.pdbx_seq_one_letter_code
_entity_poly.pdbx_strand_id
1 'polypeptide(L)'
;MGRRSTSSTKSGKFINPTDQARKEARQRELKKNKKQRMMVRTAALKMKDPKQIIRDMETLDAMEFNPVQQPQLHEKVLKAKLKRLREMFERILHLYQKENPDVYKELRQLQVEYEQKRNQRIQYFDAVKNAHVVMMRTCPAPGRRMAIRRTWSKIHMMRVLGTETLTDWTQRVTPVVLRATIVKRKGQV
;
A
#
# COMPACT_ATOMS: atom_id res chain seq x y z
N MET A 1 -15.02 12.69 -33.44
CA MET A 1 -14.26 12.41 -34.68
C MET A 1 -15.16 11.65 -35.65
N GLY A 2 -15.73 12.33 -36.65
CA GLY A 2 -16.77 11.78 -37.53
C GLY A 2 -16.29 10.65 -38.44
N ARG A 3 -17.10 9.59 -38.54
CA ARG A 3 -16.86 8.43 -39.41
C ARG A 3 -17.22 8.82 -40.85
N ARG A 4 -16.23 9.06 -41.70
CA ARG A 4 -16.47 9.37 -43.13
C ARG A 4 -17.04 8.15 -43.87
N SER A 5 -17.92 8.39 -44.85
CA SER A 5 -18.46 7.35 -45.71
C SER A 5 -17.34 6.68 -46.51
N THR A 6 -17.40 5.35 -46.64
CA THR A 6 -16.37 4.56 -47.33
C THR A 6 -16.47 4.61 -48.85
N SER A 7 -17.52 5.25 -49.38
CA SER A 7 -17.85 5.29 -50.80
C SER A 7 -17.33 6.53 -51.53
N SER A 8 -16.82 7.53 -50.81
CA SER A 8 -16.40 8.83 -51.37
C SER A 8 -14.93 9.11 -51.10
N THR A 9 -14.29 9.86 -52.00
CA THR A 9 -12.95 10.41 -51.80
C THR A 9 -12.93 11.45 -50.68
N LYS A 10 -11.72 11.88 -50.26
CA LYS A 10 -11.51 12.90 -49.22
C LYS A 10 -12.20 14.23 -49.54
N SER A 11 -12.44 14.52 -50.82
CA SER A 11 -13.10 15.74 -51.33
C SER A 11 -14.59 15.56 -51.67
N GLY A 12 -15.19 14.41 -51.38
CA GLY A 12 -16.61 14.18 -51.69
C GLY A 12 -16.89 13.59 -53.08
N LYS A 13 -15.86 13.44 -53.94
CA LYS A 13 -16.01 12.89 -55.30
C LYS A 13 -16.17 11.38 -55.28
N PHE A 14 -16.94 10.85 -56.24
CA PHE A 14 -17.09 9.41 -56.47
C PHE A 14 -15.73 8.73 -56.64
N ILE A 15 -15.56 7.56 -56.02
CA ILE A 15 -14.35 6.74 -56.14
C ILE A 15 -14.45 5.90 -57.41
N ASN A 16 -13.34 5.80 -58.15
CA ASN A 16 -13.23 4.89 -59.30
C ASN A 16 -13.55 3.44 -58.87
N PRO A 17 -14.43 2.69 -59.57
CA PRO A 17 -14.79 1.31 -59.23
C PRO A 17 -13.59 0.37 -59.05
N THR A 18 -12.50 0.54 -59.81
CA THR A 18 -11.26 -0.26 -59.64
C THR A 18 -10.56 0.04 -58.32
N ASP A 19 -10.50 1.32 -57.92
CA ASP A 19 -9.92 1.71 -56.64
C ASP A 19 -10.81 1.34 -55.46
N GLN A 20 -12.14 1.29 -55.66
CA GLN A 20 -13.07 0.77 -54.68
C GLN A 20 -12.79 -0.71 -54.39
N ALA A 21 -12.64 -1.54 -55.42
CA ALA A 21 -12.31 -2.96 -55.28
C ALA A 21 -10.96 -3.17 -54.55
N ARG A 22 -9.93 -2.38 -54.89
CA ARG A 22 -8.63 -2.42 -54.19
C ARG A 22 -8.75 -2.01 -52.71
N LYS A 23 -9.50 -0.95 -52.42
CA LYS A 23 -9.74 -0.49 -51.05
C LYS A 23 -10.48 -1.56 -50.25
N GLU A 24 -11.48 -2.19 -50.82
CA GLU A 24 -12.23 -3.27 -50.16
C GLU A 24 -11.35 -4.49 -49.89
N ALA A 25 -10.52 -4.90 -50.85
CA ALA A 25 -9.53 -5.97 -50.65
C ALA A 25 -8.57 -5.64 -49.50
N ARG A 26 -8.00 -4.42 -49.48
CA ARG A 26 -7.13 -3.95 -48.39
C ARG A 26 -7.85 -3.91 -47.04
N GLN A 27 -9.12 -3.50 -47.00
CA GLN A 27 -9.89 -3.49 -45.75
C GLN A 27 -10.16 -4.91 -45.24
N ARG A 28 -10.44 -5.87 -46.13
CA ARG A 28 -10.59 -7.29 -45.75
C ARG A 28 -9.27 -7.85 -45.20
N GLU A 29 -8.15 -7.52 -45.82
CA GLU A 29 -6.82 -7.89 -45.34
C GLU A 29 -6.49 -7.25 -43.98
N LEU A 30 -6.72 -5.94 -43.82
CA LEU A 30 -6.53 -5.24 -42.54
C LEU A 30 -7.40 -5.84 -41.42
N LYS A 31 -8.62 -6.28 -41.72
CA LYS A 31 -9.47 -7.01 -40.76
C LYS A 31 -8.85 -8.36 -40.36
N LYS A 32 -8.30 -9.12 -41.31
CA LYS A 32 -7.58 -10.37 -41.01
C LYS A 32 -6.35 -10.12 -40.14
N ASN A 33 -5.53 -9.12 -40.49
CA ASN A 33 -4.35 -8.73 -39.71
C ASN A 33 -4.72 -8.25 -38.30
N LYS A 34 -5.82 -7.51 -38.16
CA LYS A 34 -6.33 -7.11 -36.84
C LYS A 34 -6.74 -8.33 -36.01
N LYS A 35 -7.47 -9.29 -36.60
CA LYS A 35 -7.85 -10.54 -35.92
C LYS A 35 -6.61 -11.34 -35.50
N GLN A 36 -5.64 -11.50 -36.39
CA GLN A 36 -4.38 -12.19 -36.09
C GLN A 36 -3.63 -11.51 -34.95
N ARG A 37 -3.50 -10.17 -34.94
CA ARG A 37 -2.90 -9.43 -33.82
C ARG A 37 -3.63 -9.68 -32.50
N MET A 38 -4.96 -9.76 -32.50
CA MET A 38 -5.73 -10.07 -31.28
C MET A 38 -5.51 -11.52 -30.82
N MET A 39 -5.44 -12.48 -31.75
CA MET A 39 -5.12 -13.88 -31.42
C MET A 39 -3.70 -14.00 -30.85
N VAL A 40 -2.71 -13.35 -31.46
CA VAL A 40 -1.34 -13.34 -30.96
C VAL A 40 -1.26 -12.69 -29.57
N ARG A 41 -1.96 -11.56 -29.35
CA ARG A 41 -2.01 -10.90 -28.02
C ARG A 41 -2.64 -11.79 -26.95
N THR A 42 -3.72 -12.49 -27.27
CA THR A 42 -4.39 -13.39 -26.32
C THR A 42 -3.53 -14.61 -26.03
N ALA A 43 -2.92 -15.24 -27.04
CA ALA A 43 -1.98 -16.34 -26.85
C ALA A 43 -0.77 -15.94 -25.98
N ALA A 44 -0.17 -14.77 -26.25
CA ALA A 44 0.95 -14.25 -25.45
C ALA A 44 0.57 -13.97 -23.98
N LEU A 45 -0.70 -13.69 -23.69
CA LEU A 45 -1.20 -13.56 -22.31
C LEU A 45 -1.41 -14.93 -21.65
N LYS A 46 -1.88 -15.96 -22.39
CA LYS A 46 -2.04 -17.32 -21.86
C LYS A 46 -0.73 -17.99 -21.48
N MET A 47 0.37 -17.65 -22.17
CA MET A 47 1.70 -18.20 -21.87
C MET A 47 2.30 -17.66 -20.56
N LYS A 48 1.71 -16.63 -19.95
CA LYS A 48 2.20 -16.07 -18.68
C LYS A 48 1.64 -16.87 -17.51
N ASP A 49 2.50 -17.23 -16.57
CA ASP A 49 2.07 -17.85 -15.31
C ASP A 49 1.48 -16.77 -14.37
N PRO A 50 0.18 -16.83 -14.02
CA PRO A 50 -0.42 -15.89 -13.07
C PRO A 50 0.19 -15.97 -11.67
N LYS A 51 0.70 -17.14 -11.25
CA LYS A 51 1.36 -17.28 -9.94
C LYS A 51 2.69 -16.53 -9.89
N GLN A 52 3.43 -16.50 -11.01
CA GLN A 52 4.65 -15.69 -11.12
C GLN A 52 4.36 -14.19 -10.96
N ILE A 53 3.26 -13.70 -11.53
CA ILE A 53 2.88 -12.28 -11.42
C ILE A 53 2.62 -11.90 -9.96
N ILE A 54 1.99 -12.78 -9.19
CA ILE A 54 1.79 -12.57 -7.75
C ILE A 54 3.12 -12.54 -7.00
N ARG A 55 4.04 -13.49 -7.28
CA ARG A 55 5.39 -13.48 -6.68
C ARG A 55 6.16 -12.19 -6.98
N ASP A 56 6.07 -11.69 -8.20
CA ASP A 56 6.71 -10.42 -8.60
C ASP A 56 6.09 -9.23 -7.84
N MET A 57 4.77 -9.22 -7.62
CA MET A 57 4.10 -8.21 -6.81
C MET A 57 4.52 -8.27 -5.34
N GLU A 58 4.57 -9.47 -4.75
CA GLU A 58 5.02 -9.69 -3.37
C GLU A 58 6.47 -9.23 -3.17
N THR A 59 7.34 -9.45 -4.16
CA THR A 59 8.73 -9.01 -4.14
C THR A 59 8.83 -7.48 -4.15
N LEU A 60 8.00 -6.80 -4.95
CA LEU A 60 7.97 -5.33 -4.99
C LEU A 60 7.42 -4.72 -3.69
N ASP A 61 6.35 -5.30 -3.12
CA ASP A 61 5.83 -4.84 -1.82
C ASP A 61 6.85 -5.12 -0.69
N ALA A 62 7.61 -6.21 -0.77
CA ALA A 62 8.68 -6.48 0.19
C ALA A 62 9.81 -5.45 0.15
N MET A 63 10.10 -4.91 -1.03
CA MET A 63 11.05 -3.81 -1.20
C MET A 63 10.49 -2.47 -0.71
N GLU A 64 9.20 -2.18 -0.93
CA GLU A 64 8.57 -0.92 -0.51
C GLU A 64 8.42 -0.84 1.02
N PHE A 65 7.98 -1.92 1.66
CA PHE A 65 7.69 -1.96 3.09
C PHE A 65 8.81 -2.61 3.92
N ASN A 66 10.07 -2.37 3.55
CA ASN A 66 11.20 -2.79 4.36
C ASN A 66 11.49 -1.73 5.45
N PRO A 67 11.33 -2.06 6.75
CA PRO A 67 11.58 -1.10 7.83
C PRO A 67 13.07 -0.87 8.11
N VAL A 68 13.96 -1.77 7.67
CA VAL A 68 15.39 -1.72 7.96
C VAL A 68 16.16 -1.00 6.87
N GLN A 69 15.79 -1.24 5.61
CA GLN A 69 16.51 -0.71 4.46
C GLN A 69 15.62 0.23 3.65
N GLN A 70 16.10 1.45 3.38
CA GLN A 70 15.41 2.34 2.45
C GLN A 70 15.34 1.69 1.06
N PRO A 71 14.20 1.78 0.37
CA PRO A 71 14.05 1.19 -0.96
C PRO A 71 15.11 1.73 -1.92
N GLN A 72 15.79 0.83 -2.62
CA GLN A 72 16.81 1.17 -3.65
C GLN A 72 16.19 1.91 -4.86
N LEU A 73 14.89 1.74 -5.08
CA LEU A 73 14.15 2.37 -6.18
C LEU A 73 13.22 3.47 -5.66
N HIS A 74 13.11 4.56 -6.43
CA HIS A 74 12.17 5.65 -6.18
C HIS A 74 10.71 5.18 -6.13
N GLU A 75 9.92 5.64 -5.16
CA GLU A 75 8.52 5.20 -4.92
C GLU A 75 7.63 5.21 -6.18
N LYS A 76 7.71 6.27 -6.99
CA LYS A 76 6.94 6.38 -8.25
C LYS A 76 7.21 5.21 -9.22
N VAL A 77 8.45 4.71 -9.26
CA VAL A 77 8.82 3.59 -10.12
C VAL A 77 8.23 2.28 -9.59
N LEU A 78 8.25 2.07 -8.26
CA LEU A 78 7.63 0.91 -7.62
C LEU A 78 6.12 0.88 -7.85
N LYS A 79 5.44 2.01 -7.60
CA LYS A 79 3.99 2.18 -7.85
C LYS A 79 3.64 1.95 -9.33
N ALA A 80 4.45 2.44 -10.27
CA ALA A 80 4.25 2.20 -11.69
C ALA A 80 4.46 0.74 -12.11
N LYS A 81 5.46 0.04 -11.54
CA LYS A 81 5.67 -1.40 -11.78
C LYS A 81 4.50 -2.22 -11.21
N LEU A 82 4.07 -1.95 -9.98
CA LEU A 82 2.91 -2.58 -9.35
C LEU A 82 1.64 -2.39 -10.17
N LYS A 83 1.37 -1.17 -10.64
CA LYS A 83 0.22 -0.88 -11.51
C LYS A 83 0.23 -1.74 -12.78
N ARG A 84 1.39 -1.88 -13.44
CA ARG A 84 1.53 -2.72 -14.64
C ARG A 84 1.28 -4.20 -14.35
N LEU A 85 1.78 -4.73 -13.23
CA LEU A 85 1.54 -6.13 -12.83
C LEU A 85 0.06 -6.38 -12.50
N ARG A 86 -0.59 -5.47 -11.76
CA ARG A 86 -2.03 -5.54 -11.46
C ARG A 86 -2.87 -5.52 -12.72
N GLU A 87 -2.62 -4.60 -13.65
CA GLU A 87 -3.33 -4.54 -14.93
C GLU A 87 -3.13 -5.82 -15.77
N MET A 88 -1.95 -6.42 -15.71
CA MET A 88 -1.67 -7.68 -16.39
C MET A 88 -2.43 -8.85 -15.74
N PHE A 89 -2.45 -8.92 -14.41
CA PHE A 89 -3.19 -9.94 -13.66
C PHE A 89 -4.71 -9.85 -13.91
N GLU A 90 -5.27 -8.64 -13.90
CA GLU A 90 -6.70 -8.40 -14.20
C GLU A 90 -7.09 -8.86 -15.61
N ARG A 91 -6.20 -8.66 -16.61
CA ARG A 91 -6.43 -9.16 -17.97
C ARG A 91 -6.44 -10.69 -18.02
N ILE A 92 -5.59 -11.34 -17.21
CA ILE A 92 -5.54 -12.80 -17.11
C ILE A 92 -6.81 -13.32 -16.40
N LEU A 93 -7.27 -12.67 -15.33
CA LEU A 93 -8.53 -13.00 -14.67
C LEU A 93 -9.71 -12.97 -15.66
N HIS A 94 -9.84 -11.92 -16.47
CA HIS A 94 -10.90 -11.82 -17.48
C HIS A 94 -10.81 -12.91 -18.56
N LEU A 95 -9.61 -13.39 -18.86
CA LEU A 95 -9.40 -14.49 -19.81
C LEU A 95 -9.89 -15.81 -19.20
N TYR A 96 -9.46 -16.13 -17.97
CA TYR A 96 -9.87 -17.37 -17.30
C TYR A 96 -11.34 -17.38 -16.91
N GLN A 97 -11.95 -16.22 -16.63
CA GLN A 97 -13.40 -16.12 -16.39
C GLN A 97 -14.22 -16.69 -17.57
N LYS A 98 -13.71 -16.57 -18.80
CA LYS A 98 -14.37 -17.06 -20.02
C LYS A 98 -13.97 -18.49 -20.38
N GLU A 99 -12.73 -18.89 -20.08
CA GLU A 99 -12.20 -20.19 -20.52
C GLU A 99 -12.39 -21.30 -19.48
N ASN A 100 -12.12 -21.02 -18.20
CA ASN A 100 -12.15 -22.02 -17.12
C ASN A 100 -12.59 -21.37 -15.78
N PRO A 101 -13.84 -21.55 -15.34
CA PRO A 101 -14.35 -20.91 -14.13
C PRO A 101 -13.68 -21.42 -12.84
N ASP A 102 -13.15 -22.65 -12.83
CA ASP A 102 -12.51 -23.22 -11.63
C ASP A 102 -11.12 -22.62 -11.39
N VAL A 103 -10.30 -22.50 -12.44
CA VAL A 103 -9.02 -21.77 -12.35
C VAL A 103 -9.23 -20.31 -11.96
N TYR A 104 -10.31 -19.68 -12.43
CA TYR A 104 -10.66 -18.33 -12.02
C TYR A 104 -10.90 -18.22 -10.50
N LYS A 105 -11.57 -19.20 -9.88
CA LYS A 105 -11.78 -19.22 -8.43
C LYS A 105 -10.46 -19.32 -7.67
N GLU A 106 -9.55 -20.20 -8.10
CA GLU A 106 -8.21 -20.33 -7.50
C GLU A 106 -7.42 -19.02 -7.60
N LEU A 107 -7.42 -18.37 -8.78
CA LEU A 107 -6.72 -17.09 -8.97
C LEU A 107 -7.31 -15.97 -8.13
N ARG A 108 -8.63 -15.98 -7.90
CA ARG A 108 -9.29 -15.05 -6.99
C ARG A 108 -8.92 -15.29 -5.53
N GLN A 109 -8.79 -16.55 -5.12
CA GLN A 109 -8.31 -16.87 -3.77
C GLN A 109 -6.88 -16.37 -3.57
N LEU A 110 -5.99 -16.61 -4.54
CA LEU A 110 -4.61 -16.12 -4.50
C LEU A 110 -4.53 -14.58 -4.47
N GLN A 111 -5.44 -13.89 -5.17
CA GLN A 111 -5.54 -12.43 -5.11
C GLN A 111 -5.87 -11.95 -3.69
N VAL A 112 -6.85 -12.58 -3.03
CA VAL A 112 -7.25 -12.25 -1.65
C VAL A 112 -6.11 -12.54 -0.68
N GLU A 113 -5.44 -13.68 -0.81
CA GLU A 113 -4.30 -14.04 0.03
C GLU A 113 -3.15 -13.02 -0.10
N TYR A 114 -2.84 -12.60 -1.33
CA TYR A 114 -1.85 -11.56 -1.59
C TYR A 114 -2.24 -10.22 -0.93
N GLU A 115 -3.51 -9.81 -1.02
CA GLU A 115 -3.99 -8.59 -0.37
C GLU A 115 -3.90 -8.68 1.17
N GLN A 116 -4.20 -9.84 1.75
CA GLN A 116 -4.03 -10.07 3.18
C GLN A 116 -2.55 -9.96 3.59
N LYS A 117 -1.64 -10.62 2.88
CA LYS A 117 -0.18 -10.52 3.13
C LYS A 117 0.32 -9.09 3.01
N ARG A 118 -0.17 -8.35 2.00
CA ARG A 118 0.18 -6.95 1.81
C ARG A 118 -0.30 -6.08 2.97
N ASN A 119 -1.53 -6.28 3.43
CA ASN A 119 -2.08 -5.54 4.57
C ASN A 119 -1.31 -5.81 5.87
N GLN A 120 -0.95 -7.07 6.13
CA GLN A 120 -0.09 -7.44 7.27
C GLN A 120 1.27 -6.73 7.20
N ARG A 121 1.87 -6.67 6.01
CA ARG A 121 3.15 -6.00 5.79
C ARG A 121 3.07 -4.48 6.02
N ILE A 122 2.01 -3.84 5.53
CA ILE A 122 1.75 -2.41 5.77
C ILE A 122 1.59 -2.14 7.27
N GLN A 123 0.75 -2.93 7.95
CA GLN A 123 0.52 -2.77 9.39
C GLN A 123 1.81 -2.93 10.19
N TYR A 124 2.64 -3.92 9.85
CA TYR A 124 3.94 -4.12 10.49
C TYR A 124 4.87 -2.92 10.25
N PHE A 125 4.97 -2.44 9.01
CA PHE A 125 5.81 -1.31 8.67
C PHE A 125 5.38 -0.02 9.39
N ASP A 126 4.08 0.25 9.45
CA ASP A 126 3.53 1.40 10.17
C ASP A 126 3.74 1.28 11.67
N ALA A 127 3.55 0.10 12.26
CA ALA A 127 3.83 -0.15 13.67
C ALA A 127 5.31 0.10 14.02
N VAL A 128 6.23 -0.37 13.19
CA VAL A 128 7.68 -0.16 13.38
C VAL A 128 8.02 1.33 13.24
N LYS A 129 7.50 2.04 12.23
CA LYS A 129 7.72 3.49 12.07
C LYS A 129 7.16 4.28 13.26
N ASN A 130 5.95 3.94 13.69
CA ASN A 130 5.31 4.58 14.84
C ASN A 130 6.12 4.36 16.12
N ALA A 131 6.62 3.14 16.36
CA ALA A 131 7.47 2.83 17.50
C ALA A 131 8.78 3.66 17.48
N HIS A 132 9.43 3.79 16.32
CA HIS A 132 10.62 4.65 16.19
C HIS A 132 10.31 6.12 16.53
N VAL A 133 9.18 6.66 16.04
CA VAL A 133 8.75 8.03 16.34
C VAL A 133 8.45 8.21 17.83
N VAL A 134 7.77 7.24 18.46
CA VAL A 134 7.47 7.28 19.90
C VAL A 134 8.76 7.22 20.71
N MET A 135 9.67 6.28 20.43
CA MET A 135 10.96 6.14 21.10
C MET A 135 11.79 7.43 21.04
N MET A 136 11.79 8.13 19.89
CA MET A 136 12.44 9.44 19.75
C MET A 136 11.77 10.52 20.62
N ARG A 137 10.44 10.51 20.74
CA ARG A 137 9.68 11.49 21.54
C ARG A 137 9.75 11.23 23.05
N THR A 138 9.84 9.98 23.47
CA THR A 138 9.87 9.57 24.90
C THR A 138 11.27 9.40 25.45
N CYS A 139 12.32 9.53 24.63
CA CYS A 139 13.70 9.55 25.12
C CYS A 139 13.89 10.72 26.10
N PRO A 140 14.19 10.46 27.39
CA PRO A 140 14.46 11.53 28.32
C PRO A 140 15.76 12.21 27.89
N ALA A 141 15.66 13.45 27.41
CA ALA A 141 16.84 14.29 27.17
C ALA A 141 17.77 14.21 28.40
N PRO A 142 19.11 14.19 28.21
CA PRO A 142 20.08 13.96 29.28
C PRO A 142 19.93 14.91 30.50
N GLY A 143 19.24 16.05 30.34
CA GLY A 143 18.86 16.94 31.44
C GLY A 143 17.86 16.38 32.47
N ARG A 144 17.02 15.37 32.12
CA ARG A 144 16.08 14.74 33.07
C ARG A 144 16.70 13.67 33.96
N ARG A 145 17.88 13.13 33.62
CA ARG A 145 18.64 12.23 34.51
C ARG A 145 19.29 12.99 35.69
N MET A 146 19.48 14.31 35.56
CA MET A 146 20.06 15.14 36.63
C MET A 146 19.06 15.51 37.75
N ALA A 147 17.76 15.44 37.50
CA ALA A 147 16.73 15.67 38.52
C ALA A 147 16.64 14.51 39.54
N ILE A 148 16.88 13.28 39.09
CA ILE A 148 16.89 12.09 39.96
C ILE A 148 18.18 12.03 40.81
N ARG A 149 19.33 12.48 40.29
CA ARG A 149 20.56 12.60 41.11
C ARG A 149 20.49 13.72 42.15
N ARG A 150 19.84 14.85 41.85
CA ARG A 150 19.70 15.97 42.80
C ARG A 150 18.81 15.63 44.00
N THR A 151 17.76 14.82 43.81
CA THR A 151 16.91 14.35 44.91
C THR A 151 17.61 13.33 45.79
N TRP A 152 18.41 12.43 45.22
CA TRP A 152 19.22 11.47 45.99
C TRP A 152 20.38 12.12 46.77
N SER A 153 21.06 13.14 46.21
CA SER A 153 22.06 13.91 46.99
C SER A 153 21.43 14.71 48.13
N LYS A 154 20.20 15.22 47.97
CA LYS A 154 19.48 15.96 49.02
C LYS A 154 19.03 15.03 50.16
N ILE A 155 18.55 13.83 49.85
CA ILE A 155 18.22 12.78 50.83
C ILE A 155 19.49 12.29 51.55
N HIS A 156 20.60 12.12 50.82
CA HIS A 156 21.86 11.68 51.44
C HIS A 156 22.48 12.76 52.35
N MET A 157 22.41 14.06 51.98
CA MET A 157 22.84 15.15 52.87
C MET A 157 21.92 15.34 54.08
N MET A 158 20.61 15.16 53.94
CA MET A 158 19.68 15.22 55.08
C MET A 158 19.89 14.08 56.09
N ARG A 159 20.38 12.90 55.65
CA ARG A 159 20.75 11.81 56.56
C ARG A 159 22.09 12.05 57.28
N VAL A 160 23.02 12.80 56.69
CA VAL A 160 24.35 13.07 57.28
C VAL A 160 24.31 14.22 58.30
N LEU A 161 23.34 15.14 58.21
CA LEU A 161 23.24 16.29 59.12
C LEU A 161 22.31 16.10 60.34
N GLY A 162 21.84 14.88 60.60
CA GLY A 162 21.37 14.50 61.95
C GLY A 162 20.27 15.35 62.56
N THR A 163 19.37 15.95 61.77
CA THR A 163 18.20 16.66 62.30
C THR A 163 16.91 16.09 61.71
N GLU A 164 16.07 15.64 62.63
CA GLU A 164 14.63 15.33 62.53
C GLU A 164 14.24 13.85 62.40
N THR A 165 13.45 13.45 63.41
CA THR A 165 12.88 12.13 63.67
C THR A 165 11.83 11.74 62.63
N LEU A 166 11.77 10.44 62.37
CA LEU A 166 11.08 9.75 61.27
C LEU A 166 9.53 9.70 61.39
N THR A 167 8.86 10.78 61.78
CA THR A 167 7.39 10.77 61.96
C THR A 167 6.61 11.80 61.14
N ASP A 168 7.24 12.64 60.30
CA ASP A 168 6.52 13.64 59.49
C ASP A 168 6.83 13.56 57.99
N TRP A 169 6.62 12.39 57.37
CA TRP A 169 6.64 12.26 55.90
C TRP A 169 5.48 11.44 55.31
N THR A 170 4.67 10.79 56.14
CA THR A 170 3.48 10.04 55.69
C THR A 170 2.22 10.90 55.52
N GLN A 171 2.24 12.18 55.91
CA GLN A 171 1.10 13.11 55.72
C GLN A 171 1.23 14.10 54.55
N ARG A 172 2.35 14.13 53.84
CA ARG A 172 2.54 15.03 52.66
C ARG A 172 2.61 14.33 51.32
N VAL A 173 2.41 13.01 51.28
CA VAL A 173 2.30 12.25 50.02
C VAL A 173 0.89 11.66 49.92
N THR A 174 0.02 12.44 49.25
CA THR A 174 -1.34 12.14 48.74
C THR A 174 -2.50 12.23 49.77
N PRO A 175 -3.56 13.01 49.47
CA PRO A 175 -4.40 12.80 48.28
C PRO A 175 -4.68 14.06 47.45
N VAL A 176 -4.13 14.13 46.23
CA VAL A 176 -4.66 14.96 45.13
C VAL A 176 -5.12 14.10 43.94
N VAL A 177 -5.18 12.78 44.09
CA VAL A 177 -5.72 11.88 43.05
C VAL A 177 -6.80 11.00 43.65
N LEU A 178 -7.91 11.61 44.08
CA LEU A 178 -9.24 11.00 44.24
C LEU A 178 -10.30 12.09 44.46
N ARG A 179 -10.30 13.13 43.60
CA ARG A 179 -11.40 14.10 43.52
C ARG A 179 -11.59 14.72 42.11
N ALA A 180 -11.27 13.95 41.07
CA ALA A 180 -11.50 14.34 39.67
C ALA A 180 -12.08 13.21 38.79
N THR A 181 -12.71 12.19 39.39
CA THR A 181 -13.47 11.14 38.67
C THR A 181 -14.92 10.99 39.16
N ILE A 182 -15.38 11.81 40.12
CA ILE A 182 -16.77 11.79 40.63
C ILE A 182 -17.38 13.21 40.64
N VAL A 183 -17.19 14.00 39.57
CA VAL A 183 -18.01 15.21 39.29
C VAL A 183 -18.38 15.32 37.80
N LYS A 184 -18.29 14.22 37.03
CA LYS A 184 -18.76 14.18 35.63
C LYS A 184 -19.61 12.95 35.31
N ARG A 185 -20.45 12.57 36.28
CA ARG A 185 -21.56 11.60 36.17
C ARG A 185 -22.82 12.04 36.93
N LYS A 186 -23.06 13.34 37.06
CA LYS A 186 -24.35 13.93 37.44
C LYS A 186 -24.49 15.25 36.67
N GLY A 187 -25.18 15.20 35.54
CA GLY A 187 -25.35 16.35 34.65
C GLY A 187 -25.54 15.96 33.19
N GLN A 188 -26.35 14.92 32.93
CA GLN A 188 -27.06 14.67 31.67
C GLN A 188 -28.23 13.74 32.02
N VAL A 189 -29.30 14.35 32.52
CA VAL A 189 -30.69 14.03 32.19
C VAL A 189 -31.38 15.39 32.08
#